data_AF-M7D5N9-F1
#
_entry.id   AF-M7D5N9-F1
#
_cell.length_a   1.000
_cell.length_b   1.000
_cell.length_c   1.000
_cell.angle_alpha   90.00
_cell.angle_beta   90.00
_cell.angle_gamma   90.00
#
_symmetry.space_group_name_H-M   'P 1'
#
loop_
_entity.id
_entity.type
_entity.pdbx_description
1 polymer ?
#
loop_
_entity_poly.entity_id
_entity_poly.type
_entity_poly.pdbx_seq_one_letter_code
_entity_poly.pdbx_strand_id
1 'polypeptide(L)'
;MINNTLGIGVQGMQDGMIGMDNAARKIARGGVDGPQGTADGAGGLVEPIIDMKLYQRSVEASAQVVKTADETLGTLLDIMA
;
A
#
# COMPACT_ATOMS: atom_id res chain seq x y z
N MET A 1 6.45 -8.06 22.29
CA MET A 1 6.94 -7.91 20.89
C MET A 1 5.80 -7.86 19.87
N ILE A 2 4.73 -8.65 20.00
CA ILE A 2 3.57 -8.65 19.08
C ILE A 2 2.85 -7.29 19.00
N ASN A 3 2.70 -6.58 20.12
CA ASN A 3 2.09 -5.23 20.15
C ASN A 3 2.85 -4.22 19.25
N ASN A 4 4.17 -4.41 19.10
CA ASN A 4 5.00 -3.57 18.25
C ASN A 4 4.86 -3.96 16.77
N THR A 5 4.74 -5.25 16.45
CA THR A 5 4.58 -5.73 15.06
C THR A 5 3.20 -5.44 14.50
N LEU A 6 2.14 -5.51 15.32
CA LEU A 6 0.80 -5.09 14.93
C LEU A 6 0.76 -3.59 14.61
N GLY A 7 1.41 -2.77 15.45
CA GLY A 7 1.55 -1.34 15.22
C GLY A 7 2.31 -1.02 13.92
N ILE A 8 3.41 -1.72 13.64
CA ILE A 8 4.18 -1.59 12.40
C ILE A 8 3.34 -2.00 11.17
N GLY A 9 2.57 -3.08 11.28
CA GLY A 9 1.67 -3.51 10.21
C GLY A 9 0.59 -2.47 9.91
N VAL A 10 -0.08 -1.94 10.94
CA VAL A 10 -1.08 -0.89 10.76
C VAL A 10 -0.47 0.40 10.20
N GLN A 11 0.69 0.82 10.69
CA GLN A 11 1.40 1.99 10.18
C GLN A 11 1.78 1.82 8.71
N GLY A 12 2.35 0.67 8.34
CA GLY A 12 2.72 0.40 6.94
C GLY A 12 1.52 0.36 5.99
N MET A 13 0.35 -0.09 6.46
CA MET A 13 -0.89 0.03 5.69
C MET A 13 -1.31 1.50 5.51
N GLN A 14 -1.23 2.32 6.56
CA GLN A 14 -1.55 3.75 6.47
C GLN A 14 -0.63 4.48 5.50
N ASP A 15 0.68 4.24 5.60
CA ASP A 15 1.68 4.84 4.73
C ASP A 15 1.49 4.41 3.26
N GLY A 16 1.21 3.11 3.03
CA GLY A 16 0.91 2.58 1.71
C GLY A 16 -0.38 3.13 1.11
N MET A 17 -1.42 3.35 1.92
CA MET A 17 -2.66 4.00 1.46
C MET A 17 -2.45 5.45 1.04
N ILE A 18 -1.65 6.22 1.79
CA ILE A 18 -1.29 7.60 1.42
C ILE A 18 -0.48 7.61 0.11
N GLY A 19 0.47 6.69 -0.04
CA GLY A 19 1.25 6.53 -1.26
C GLY A 19 0.37 6.19 -2.48
N MET A 20 -0.58 5.27 -2.32
CA MET A 20 -1.55 4.90 -3.36
C MET A 20 -2.44 6.08 -3.77
N ASP A 21 -2.95 6.88 -2.82
CA ASP A 21 -3.79 8.05 -3.15
C ASP A 21 -3.01 9.09 -3.98
N ASN A 22 -1.76 9.34 -3.61
CA ASN A 22 -0.88 10.23 -4.37
C ASN A 22 -0.61 9.71 -5.79
N ALA A 23 -0.31 8.41 -5.92
CA ALA A 23 -0.10 7.77 -7.22
C ALA A 23 -1.38 7.81 -8.07
N ALA A 24 -2.54 7.53 -7.48
CA ALA A 24 -3.84 7.60 -8.15
C ALA A 24 -4.13 9.00 -8.69
N ARG A 25 -3.85 10.05 -7.91
CA ARG A 25 -4.00 11.44 -8.35
C ARG A 25 -3.08 11.77 -9.52
N LYS A 26 -1.84 11.29 -9.52
CA LYS A 26 -0.91 11.47 -10.64
C LYS A 26 -1.40 10.76 -11.91
N ILE A 27 -1.91 9.52 -11.80
CA ILE A 27 -2.50 8.79 -12.93
C ILE A 27 -3.74 9.52 -13.47
N ALA A 28 -4.63 9.97 -12.58
CA ALA A 28 -5.84 10.69 -12.96
C ALA A 28 -5.49 12.00 -13.69
N ARG A 29 -4.48 12.74 -13.24
CA ARG A 29 -3.97 13.95 -13.89
C ARG A 29 -3.31 13.67 -15.25
N GLY A 30 -2.40 12.70 -15.31
CA GLY A 30 -1.77 12.31 -16.58
C GLY A 30 -2.75 11.73 -17.60
N GLY A 31 -3.90 11.20 -17.16
CA GLY A 31 -4.99 10.78 -18.02
C GLY A 31 -5.84 11.93 -18.58
N VAL A 32 -5.96 13.06 -17.88
CA VAL A 32 -6.75 14.23 -18.34
C VAL A 32 -5.95 15.20 -19.23
N ASP A 33 -4.62 15.25 -19.11
CA ASP A 33 -3.79 16.20 -19.88
C ASP A 33 -3.58 15.79 -21.36
N GLY A 34 -3.87 14.52 -21.72
CA GLY A 34 -3.96 14.05 -23.11
C GLY A 34 -2.73 14.34 -24.00
N PRO A 35 -2.77 13.97 -25.30
CA PRO A 35 -1.62 14.12 -26.20
C PRO A 35 -1.22 15.56 -26.54
N GLN A 36 -1.92 16.58 -26.02
CA GLN A 36 -1.73 17.99 -26.40
C GLN A 36 -1.16 18.88 -25.29
N GLY A 37 -1.05 18.40 -24.05
CA GLY A 37 -0.46 19.17 -22.95
C GLY A 37 0.98 18.78 -22.68
N THR A 38 1.96 19.42 -23.36
CA THR A 38 3.43 19.38 -23.07
C THR A 38 3.99 18.05 -22.55
N ALA A 39 3.45 16.92 -23.00
CA ALA A 39 3.74 15.63 -22.44
C ALA A 39 5.05 15.12 -23.03
N ASP A 40 6.10 15.12 -22.21
CA ASP A 40 7.02 13.97 -22.24
C ASP A 40 6.14 12.72 -22.30
N GLY A 41 6.28 11.93 -23.36
CA GLY A 41 5.27 11.01 -23.89
C GLY A 41 4.78 9.92 -22.93
N ALA A 42 4.27 8.81 -23.47
CA ALA A 42 3.67 7.68 -22.74
C ALA A 42 4.40 7.18 -21.46
N GLY A 43 5.65 7.58 -21.19
CA GLY A 43 6.37 7.39 -19.93
C GLY A 43 5.82 8.15 -18.71
N GLY A 44 5.07 9.25 -18.87
CA GLY A 44 4.55 10.04 -17.72
C GLY A 44 3.50 9.30 -16.86
N LEU A 45 2.85 8.27 -17.42
CA LEU A 45 1.90 7.41 -16.68
C LEU A 45 2.53 6.12 -16.16
N VAL A 46 3.67 5.68 -16.72
CA VAL A 46 4.31 4.41 -16.34
C VAL A 46 4.82 4.48 -14.90
N GLU A 47 5.51 5.56 -14.55
CA GLU A 47 6.04 5.78 -13.21
C GLU A 47 4.94 5.76 -12.12
N PRO A 48 3.86 6.56 -12.20
CA PRO A 48 2.83 6.53 -11.16
C PRO A 48 2.03 5.21 -11.13
N ILE A 49 1.94 4.46 -12.24
CA ILE A 49 1.36 3.11 -12.23
C ILE A 49 2.26 2.11 -11.49
N ILE A 50 3.57 2.19 -11.69
CA ILE A 50 4.54 1.35 -10.98
C ILE A 50 4.52 1.69 -9.48
N ASP A 51 4.56 2.98 -9.14
CA ASP A 51 4.47 3.46 -7.75
C ASP A 51 3.19 2.95 -7.08
N MET A 52 2.04 3.04 -7.76
CA MET A 52 0.77 2.53 -7.23
C MET A 52 0.86 1.03 -6.89
N LYS A 53 1.45 0.22 -7.78
CA LYS A 53 1.62 -1.22 -7.52
C LYS A 53 2.60 -1.50 -6.38
N LEU A 54 3.65 -0.69 -6.25
CA LEU A 54 4.60 -0.80 -5.15
C LEU A 54 3.92 -0.54 -3.81
N TYR A 55 3.14 0.54 -3.72
CA TYR A 55 2.38 0.86 -2.51
C TYR A 55 1.31 -0.18 -2.20
N GLN A 56 0.61 -0.69 -3.21
CA GLN A 56 -0.33 -1.80 -3.03
C GLN A 56 0.35 -3.02 -2.38
N ARG A 57 1.51 -3.44 -2.91
CA ARG A 57 2.27 -4.56 -2.34
C ARG A 57 2.76 -4.27 -0.91
N SER A 58 3.10 -3.03 -0.62
CA SER A 58 3.45 -2.61 0.75
C SER A 58 2.27 -2.79 1.71
N VAL A 59 1.07 -2.37 1.31
CA VAL A 59 -0.16 -2.58 2.09
C VAL A 59 -0.45 -4.07 2.28
N GLU A 60 -0.36 -4.87 1.21
CA GLU A 60 -0.59 -6.32 1.28
C GLU A 60 0.40 -7.02 2.23
N ALA A 61 1.68 -6.65 2.17
CA ALA A 61 2.69 -7.19 3.08
C ALA A 61 2.41 -6.80 4.54
N SER A 62 2.06 -5.54 4.79
CA SER A 62 1.67 -5.05 6.10
C SER A 62 0.41 -5.73 6.64
N ALA A 63 -0.58 -5.97 5.78
CA ALA A 63 -1.79 -6.73 6.12
C ALA A 63 -1.46 -8.17 6.50
N GLN A 64 -0.50 -8.81 5.83
CA GLN A 64 -0.04 -10.15 6.18
C GLN A 64 0.61 -10.17 7.57
N VAL A 65 1.38 -9.14 7.95
CA VAL A 65 1.95 -9.03 9.30
C VAL A 65 0.85 -8.93 10.36
N VAL A 66 -0.18 -8.10 10.12
CA VAL A 66 -1.33 -7.97 11.01
C VAL A 66 -2.08 -9.29 11.15
N LYS A 67 -2.32 -9.99 10.03
CA LYS A 67 -2.99 -11.28 10.02
C LYS A 67 -2.22 -12.35 10.79
N THR A 68 -0.91 -12.48 10.54
CA THR A 68 -0.08 -13.43 11.29
C THR A 68 -0.07 -13.09 12.78
N ALA A 69 -0.02 -11.81 13.16
CA ALA A 69 -0.11 -11.41 14.55
C ALA A 69 -1.44 -11.83 15.20
N ASP A 70 -2.56 -11.66 14.50
CA ASP A 70 -3.89 -12.11 14.94
C ASP A 70 -3.97 -13.64 15.08
N GLU A 71 -3.48 -14.39 14.09
CA GLU A 71 -3.43 -15.86 14.14
C GLU A 71 -2.54 -16.36 15.30
N THR A 72 -1.40 -15.71 15.57
CA THR A 72 -0.57 -16.06 16.74
C THR A 72 -1.27 -15.76 18.06
N LEU A 73 -2.06 -14.68 18.14
CA LEU A 73 -2.84 -14.39 19.33
C LEU A 73 -3.98 -15.40 19.51
N GLY A 74 -4.68 -15.74 18.44
CA GLY A 74 -5.74 -16.75 18.44
C GLY A 74 -5.24 -18.12 18.87
N THR A 75 -4.08 -18.56 18.36
CA THR A 75 -3.47 -19.84 18.79
C THR A 75 -3.01 -19.81 20.25
N LEU A 76 -2.48 -18.68 20.74
CA LEU A 76 -2.15 -18.53 22.16
C LEU A 76 -3.39 -18.57 23.05
N LEU A 77 -4.51 -17.98 22.61
CA LEU A 77 -5.78 -18.05 23.33
C LEU A 77 -6.34 -19.48 23.37
N ASP A 78 -6.26 -20.21 22.26
CA ASP A 78 -6.73 -21.60 22.17
C ASP A 78 -5.95 -22.56 23.08
N ILE A 79 -4.63 -22.38 23.21
CA ILE A 79 -3.80 -23.20 24.13
C ILE A 79 -4.15 -22.95 25.61
N MET A 80 -4.61 -21.74 25.95
CA MET A 80 -4.94 -21.37 27.33
C MET A 80 -6.36 -21.78 27.77
N ALA A 81 -7.23 -22.17 26.83
CA ALA A 81 -8.60 -22.61 27.10
C ALA A 81 -8.66 -24.11 27.47
#